data_AF-A0A6N1DNT7-F1
#
_entry.id   AF-A0A6N1DNT7-F1
#
_cell.length_a   1.000
_cell.length_b   1.000
_cell.length_c   1.000
_cell.angle_alpha   90.00
_cell.angle_beta   90.00
_cell.angle_gamma   90.00
#
_symmetry.space_group_name_H-M   'P 1'
#
loop_
_entity.id
_entity.type
_entity.pdbx_description
1 polymer ?
#
loop_
_entity_poly.entity_id
_entity_poly.type
_entity_poly.pdbx_seq_one_letter_code
_entity_poly.pdbx_strand_id
1 'polypeptide(L)'
;MSTSSDRTGAPGDYNHQETRDLVALVEAAAARVAADGEAAFAALAVPSSRWRQDETYVFVLDPEGHMHVHPDSALAGHNTLALKDVQGKPIVGGLIRAATAFPDRPAGWYHYQWPVPGGLLPRWKSSYVRQVQAPSGRTYIVGAGMYDDRMERAFVVDMVSDAVAALERGGESALAQLREPAGPFMAKDAYVFVLDLQGQALVHPGFPTLEGRDLSSVQDTQGEYIVREMLARVAEEGAGWVDYLWPKPGESASTQKSTYVAKAKLNGQWVLVGCGVYLADAPKQAAPAPKISAAEVIALVREAAAKLEAEGEAAYEELRRPGSKWFYDDVYVVVVTLDGIRVVLPPDPTGEGVDVRDLTDGLGRPYGRMILDVARSEAGQGWTHYMFPLPGGLFPTWKSTFVQRVTFPSGQPHAIGCGIYNMQMDRAFVEDVVQRAASLIEAQGRAAFDALRDPTGPFVFMDTYVFVQSPDGTELVNAGLPSLEGRNLLALRDAHGRPVIREQIDAVMRAGAAWREMYWYKPGDNTPARKLTYVRKVQAGPETFIVGSGIYSD
;
A
#
# COMPACT_ATOMS: atom_id res chain seq x y z
N MET A 1 -0.40 7.52 -44.10
CA MET A 1 -1.48 8.28 -43.45
C MET A 1 -2.45 7.29 -42.83
N SER A 2 -2.33 7.07 -41.52
CA SER A 2 -3.35 6.42 -40.69
C SER A 2 -3.23 7.10 -39.34
N THR A 3 -4.01 8.16 -39.16
CA THR A 3 -4.12 8.94 -37.93
C THR A 3 -4.78 8.06 -36.88
N SER A 4 -3.98 7.56 -35.94
CA SER A 4 -4.45 6.97 -34.69
C SER A 4 -5.36 7.98 -34.00
N SER A 5 -6.57 7.54 -33.66
CA SER A 5 -7.58 8.33 -32.98
C SER A 5 -7.06 8.79 -31.62
N ASP A 6 -6.68 10.05 -31.55
CA ASP A 6 -6.50 10.77 -30.30
C ASP A 6 -7.91 11.00 -29.72
N ARG A 7 -8.40 10.04 -28.93
CA ARG A 7 -9.60 10.26 -28.11
C ARG A 7 -9.15 11.10 -26.94
N THR A 8 -9.46 12.38 -27.01
CA THR A 8 -9.55 13.29 -25.87
C THR A 8 -10.39 12.62 -24.79
N GLY A 9 -9.75 11.94 -23.83
CA GLY A 9 -10.44 11.19 -22.78
C GLY A 9 -11.22 12.15 -21.87
N ALA A 10 -12.42 12.54 -22.29
CA ALA A 10 -13.29 13.43 -21.55
C ALA A 10 -14.02 12.65 -20.45
N PRO A 11 -14.45 13.31 -19.36
CA PRO A 11 -15.34 12.71 -18.37
C PRO A 11 -16.52 11.99 -19.04
N GLY A 12 -16.69 10.69 -18.75
CA GLY A 12 -17.78 9.87 -19.30
C GLY A 12 -17.47 9.05 -20.56
N ASP A 13 -16.27 9.14 -21.15
CA ASP A 13 -15.83 8.24 -22.24
C ASP A 13 -15.25 6.94 -21.67
N TYR A 14 -16.11 6.01 -21.28
CA TYR A 14 -15.72 4.72 -20.69
C TYR A 14 -15.37 3.69 -21.75
N ASN A 15 -14.24 3.01 -21.58
CA ASN A 15 -13.74 2.02 -22.54
C ASN A 15 -14.38 0.64 -22.31
N HIS A 16 -14.65 0.26 -21.06
CA HIS A 16 -15.22 -1.05 -20.75
C HIS A 16 -16.75 -1.07 -20.78
N GLN A 17 -17.31 -2.18 -21.27
CA GLN A 17 -18.76 -2.35 -21.39
C GLN A 17 -19.45 -2.38 -20.03
N GLU A 18 -18.85 -3.08 -19.06
CA GLU A 18 -19.34 -3.17 -17.69
C GLU A 18 -19.51 -1.79 -17.05
N THR A 19 -18.56 -0.88 -17.28
CA THR A 19 -18.61 0.51 -16.81
C THR A 19 -19.78 1.27 -17.44
N ARG A 20 -19.97 1.14 -18.77
CA ARG A 20 -21.11 1.77 -19.47
C ARG A 20 -22.45 1.22 -18.98
N ASP A 21 -22.53 -0.08 -18.76
CA ASP A 21 -23.75 -0.75 -18.28
C ASP A 21 -24.11 -0.33 -16.85
N LEU A 22 -23.11 -0.21 -15.96
CA LEU A 22 -23.31 0.27 -14.60
C LEU A 22 -23.82 1.73 -14.58
N VAL A 23 -23.22 2.60 -15.39
CA VAL A 23 -23.68 4.00 -15.51
C VAL A 23 -25.12 4.03 -16.03
N ALA A 24 -25.43 3.29 -17.09
CA ALA A 24 -26.79 3.19 -17.61
C ALA A 24 -27.80 2.66 -16.57
N LEU A 25 -27.39 1.71 -15.72
CA LEU A 25 -28.20 1.20 -14.62
C LEU A 25 -28.52 2.30 -13.60
N VAL A 26 -27.52 3.08 -13.19
CA VAL A 26 -27.69 4.18 -12.23
C VAL A 26 -28.56 5.28 -12.82
N GLU A 27 -28.35 5.67 -14.08
CA GLU A 27 -29.17 6.68 -14.75
C GLU A 27 -30.64 6.25 -14.85
N ALA A 28 -30.89 4.98 -15.17
CA ALA A 28 -32.25 4.44 -15.21
C ALA A 28 -32.90 4.41 -13.81
N ALA A 29 -32.14 4.09 -12.76
CA ALA A 29 -32.63 4.10 -11.39
C ALA A 29 -32.91 5.54 -10.90
N ALA A 30 -32.01 6.48 -11.20
CA ALA A 30 -32.18 7.89 -10.90
C ALA A 30 -33.43 8.46 -11.60
N ALA A 31 -33.64 8.14 -12.88
CA ALA A 31 -34.85 8.52 -13.60
C ALA A 31 -36.13 7.96 -12.94
N ARG A 32 -36.06 6.75 -12.37
CA ARG A 32 -37.17 6.16 -11.62
C ARG A 32 -37.47 6.93 -10.33
N VAL A 33 -36.45 7.31 -9.58
CA VAL A 33 -36.59 8.13 -8.36
C VAL A 33 -37.09 9.54 -8.71
N ALA A 34 -36.64 10.13 -9.82
CA ALA A 34 -37.13 11.42 -10.29
C ALA A 34 -38.62 11.40 -10.67
N ALA A 35 -39.09 10.29 -11.25
CA ALA A 35 -40.47 10.15 -11.71
C ALA A 35 -41.44 9.75 -10.58
N ASP A 36 -41.07 8.75 -9.79
CA ASP A 36 -41.97 8.11 -8.81
C ASP A 36 -41.64 8.49 -7.35
N GLY A 37 -40.54 9.20 -7.12
CA GLY A 37 -40.07 9.54 -5.78
C GLY A 37 -39.78 8.31 -4.93
N GLU A 38 -40.13 8.39 -3.66
CA GLU A 38 -39.92 7.36 -2.65
C GLU A 38 -40.71 6.07 -2.94
N ALA A 39 -41.76 6.12 -3.78
CA ALA A 39 -42.49 4.93 -4.22
C ALA A 39 -41.62 4.00 -5.09
N ALA A 40 -40.53 4.51 -5.68
CA ALA A 40 -39.57 3.70 -6.43
C ALA A 40 -38.76 2.74 -5.53
N PHE A 41 -38.58 3.05 -4.25
CA PHE A 41 -37.60 2.37 -3.38
C PHE A 41 -37.88 0.87 -3.22
N ALA A 42 -39.15 0.51 -3.05
CA ALA A 42 -39.56 -0.89 -2.94
C ALA A 42 -39.22 -1.68 -4.22
N ALA A 43 -39.37 -1.07 -5.40
CA ALA A 43 -39.05 -1.71 -6.67
C ALA A 43 -37.53 -1.85 -6.89
N LEU A 44 -36.74 -0.88 -6.43
CA LEU A 44 -35.27 -0.91 -6.50
C LEU A 44 -34.65 -1.95 -5.57
N ALA A 45 -35.33 -2.32 -4.49
CA ALA A 45 -34.85 -3.29 -3.51
C ALA A 45 -35.10 -4.77 -3.89
N VAL A 46 -35.89 -5.04 -4.94
CA VAL A 46 -36.34 -6.40 -5.30
C VAL A 46 -35.16 -7.30 -5.69
N PRO A 47 -34.92 -8.43 -4.99
CA PRO A 47 -33.93 -9.42 -5.39
C PRO A 47 -34.18 -9.99 -6.79
N SER A 48 -33.10 -10.26 -7.54
CA SER A 48 -33.15 -10.81 -8.91
C SER A 48 -33.90 -9.94 -9.92
N SER A 49 -34.14 -8.67 -9.60
CA SER A 49 -34.62 -7.67 -10.56
C SER A 49 -33.44 -7.11 -11.37
N ARG A 50 -33.72 -6.30 -12.39
CA ARG A 50 -32.66 -5.56 -13.12
C ARG A 50 -31.84 -4.61 -12.22
N TRP A 51 -32.33 -4.27 -11.03
CA TRP A 51 -31.67 -3.38 -10.07
C TRP A 51 -30.76 -4.12 -9.11
N ARG A 52 -30.82 -5.47 -9.10
CA ARG A 52 -30.04 -6.33 -8.22
C ARG A 52 -29.78 -7.67 -8.89
N GLN A 53 -28.60 -7.79 -9.49
CA GLN A 53 -28.11 -8.99 -10.15
C GLN A 53 -26.72 -9.33 -9.59
N ASP A 54 -26.60 -10.54 -9.05
CA ASP A 54 -25.37 -11.05 -8.44
C ASP A 54 -24.76 -10.04 -7.44
N GLU A 55 -23.60 -9.48 -7.78
CA GLU A 55 -22.85 -8.54 -6.95
C GLU A 55 -23.21 -7.07 -7.22
N THR A 56 -23.93 -6.79 -8.32
CA THR A 56 -24.34 -5.45 -8.75
C THR A 56 -25.73 -5.15 -8.21
N TYR A 57 -25.85 -4.06 -7.46
CA TYR A 57 -27.12 -3.62 -6.88
C TYR A 57 -27.22 -2.11 -6.79
N VAL A 58 -28.43 -1.58 -6.96
CA VAL A 58 -28.76 -0.18 -6.72
C VAL A 58 -28.88 0.07 -5.22
N PHE A 59 -28.33 1.20 -4.79
CA PHE A 59 -28.58 1.79 -3.47
C PHE A 59 -29.07 3.23 -3.61
N VAL A 60 -29.76 3.71 -2.57
CA VAL A 60 -30.28 5.09 -2.50
C VAL A 60 -29.95 5.67 -1.13
N LEU A 61 -29.29 6.83 -1.14
CA LEU A 61 -28.91 7.61 0.03
C LEU A 61 -29.62 8.97 0.02
N ASP A 62 -29.80 9.60 1.18
CA ASP A 62 -30.01 11.05 1.26
C ASP A 62 -28.70 11.80 1.60
N PRO A 63 -28.65 13.13 1.42
CA PRO A 63 -27.46 13.93 1.74
C PRO A 63 -27.00 13.86 3.20
N GLU A 64 -27.89 13.46 4.12
CA GLU A 64 -27.60 13.26 5.54
C GLU A 64 -27.03 11.87 5.84
N GLY A 65 -26.95 10.99 4.84
CA GLY A 65 -26.36 9.66 4.91
C GLY A 65 -27.30 8.54 5.35
N HIS A 66 -28.62 8.75 5.33
CA HIS A 66 -29.57 7.64 5.52
C HIS A 66 -29.65 6.80 4.27
N MET A 67 -29.47 5.49 4.44
CA MET A 67 -29.56 4.50 3.38
C MET A 67 -31.01 4.04 3.24
N HIS A 68 -31.70 4.45 2.18
CA HIS A 68 -33.10 4.11 1.92
C HIS A 68 -33.25 2.78 1.19
N VAL A 69 -32.29 2.45 0.30
CA VAL A 69 -32.27 1.19 -0.45
C VAL A 69 -30.88 0.58 -0.35
N HIS A 70 -30.79 -0.65 0.15
CA HIS A 70 -29.56 -1.47 0.11
C HIS A 70 -29.94 -2.96 0.29
N PRO A 71 -29.22 -3.91 -0.33
CA PRO A 71 -29.48 -5.35 -0.16
C PRO A 71 -29.23 -5.87 1.26
N ASP A 72 -28.38 -5.20 2.02
CA ASP A 72 -28.11 -5.46 3.44
C ASP A 72 -29.09 -4.69 4.32
N SER A 73 -29.92 -5.44 5.06
CA SER A 73 -30.91 -4.91 6.00
C SER A 73 -30.29 -4.20 7.20
N ALA A 74 -29.02 -4.45 7.52
CA ALA A 74 -28.32 -3.72 8.57
C ALA A 74 -27.98 -2.27 8.14
N LEU A 75 -27.99 -1.99 6.84
CA LEU A 75 -27.74 -0.65 6.29
C LEU A 75 -29.06 0.03 5.92
N ALA A 76 -29.96 -0.68 5.24
CA ALA A 76 -31.25 -0.11 4.84
C ALA A 76 -32.05 0.40 6.05
N GLY A 77 -32.56 1.63 5.95
CA GLY A 77 -33.28 2.34 7.01
C GLY A 77 -32.40 3.04 8.06
N HIS A 78 -31.07 2.95 7.98
CA HIS A 78 -30.16 3.49 8.99
C HIS A 78 -29.32 4.64 8.46
N ASN A 79 -28.90 5.54 9.36
CA ASN A 79 -27.85 6.50 9.03
C ASN A 79 -26.49 5.79 8.98
N THR A 80 -25.87 5.84 7.82
CA THR A 80 -24.62 5.11 7.51
C THR A 80 -23.47 6.06 7.22
N LEU A 81 -23.59 7.35 7.56
CA LEU A 81 -22.59 8.37 7.25
C LEU A 81 -21.20 8.06 7.84
N ALA A 82 -21.18 7.45 9.03
CA ALA A 82 -19.95 7.05 9.73
C ALA A 82 -19.30 5.76 9.18
N LEU A 83 -19.91 5.13 8.17
CA LEU A 83 -19.41 3.90 7.59
C LEU A 83 -18.07 4.13 6.89
N LYS A 84 -17.09 3.31 7.25
CA LYS A 84 -15.74 3.32 6.71
C LYS A 84 -15.38 1.95 6.15
N ASP A 85 -14.51 1.92 5.14
CA ASP A 85 -13.91 0.67 4.70
C ASP A 85 -12.82 0.19 5.69
N VAL A 86 -12.20 -0.95 5.37
CA VAL A 86 -11.16 -1.57 6.20
C VAL A 86 -9.87 -0.74 6.33
N GLN A 87 -9.69 0.30 5.51
CA GLN A 87 -8.59 1.26 5.61
C GLN A 87 -9.02 2.58 6.27
N GLY A 88 -10.27 2.67 6.76
CA GLY A 88 -10.81 3.86 7.39
C GLY A 88 -11.37 4.90 6.43
N LYS A 89 -11.41 4.62 5.12
CA LYS A 89 -11.94 5.54 4.09
C LYS A 89 -13.45 5.71 4.26
N PRO A 90 -13.98 6.95 4.37
CA PRO A 90 -15.41 7.17 4.57
C PRO A 90 -16.18 6.82 3.29
N ILE A 91 -17.05 5.82 3.35
CA ILE A 91 -17.75 5.30 2.18
C ILE A 91 -18.88 6.26 1.79
N VAL A 92 -19.87 6.42 2.69
CA VAL A 92 -21.10 7.19 2.40
C VAL A 92 -20.79 8.67 2.21
N GLY A 93 -19.96 9.26 3.08
CA GLY A 93 -19.52 10.64 2.91
C GLY A 93 -18.77 10.88 1.60
N GLY A 94 -18.01 9.89 1.11
CA GLY A 94 -17.33 9.97 -0.18
C GLY A 94 -18.28 9.89 -1.37
N LEU A 95 -19.26 8.98 -1.32
CA LEU A 95 -20.33 8.87 -2.32
C LEU A 95 -21.15 10.16 -2.41
N ILE A 96 -21.53 10.76 -1.28
CA ILE A 96 -22.23 12.05 -1.26
C ILE A 96 -21.39 13.15 -1.93
N ARG A 97 -20.08 13.23 -1.61
CA ARG A 97 -19.19 14.22 -2.24
C ARG A 97 -19.06 14.01 -3.75
N ALA A 98 -18.90 12.76 -4.20
CA ALA A 98 -18.79 12.45 -5.63
C ALA A 98 -20.03 12.91 -6.41
N ALA A 99 -21.22 12.87 -5.81
CA ALA A 99 -22.45 13.33 -6.45
C ALA A 99 -22.69 14.85 -6.33
N THR A 100 -22.08 15.54 -5.38
CA THR A 100 -22.44 16.94 -5.02
C THR A 100 -21.31 17.96 -5.19
N ALA A 101 -20.06 17.53 -5.39
CA ALA A 101 -18.90 18.44 -5.48
C ALA A 101 -18.95 19.41 -6.69
N PHE A 102 -19.72 19.06 -7.72
CA PHE A 102 -19.88 19.84 -8.94
C PHE A 102 -21.36 20.02 -9.27
N PRO A 103 -21.97 21.18 -8.96
CA PRO A 103 -23.38 21.41 -9.24
C PRO A 103 -23.77 21.22 -10.72
N ASP A 104 -22.86 21.56 -11.64
CA ASP A 104 -23.07 21.38 -13.08
C ASP A 104 -22.86 19.92 -13.56
N ARG A 105 -22.32 19.07 -12.68
CA ARG A 105 -22.10 17.64 -12.89
C ARG A 105 -22.52 16.88 -11.62
N PRO A 106 -23.83 16.68 -11.39
CA PRO A 106 -24.37 16.09 -10.16
C PRO A 106 -24.20 14.55 -10.13
N ALA A 107 -23.03 14.07 -10.53
CA ALA A 107 -22.67 12.66 -10.60
C ALA A 107 -21.16 12.48 -10.55
N GLY A 108 -20.71 11.31 -10.11
CA GLY A 108 -19.29 11.00 -10.06
C GLY A 108 -18.99 9.57 -9.61
N TRP A 109 -17.71 9.23 -9.61
CA TRP A 109 -17.20 7.95 -9.14
C TRP A 109 -16.60 8.05 -7.75
N TYR A 110 -16.72 6.96 -6.99
CA TYR A 110 -16.01 6.80 -5.73
C TYR A 110 -15.55 5.36 -5.54
N HIS A 111 -14.32 5.20 -5.05
CA HIS A 111 -13.62 3.92 -4.98
C HIS A 111 -13.25 3.60 -3.52
N TYR A 112 -13.64 2.43 -3.04
CA TYR A 112 -13.46 2.00 -1.64
C TYR A 112 -13.41 0.48 -1.52
N GLN A 113 -12.95 -0.06 -0.41
CA GLN A 113 -13.01 -1.50 -0.17
C GLN A 113 -14.35 -1.92 0.45
N TRP A 114 -14.94 -3.00 -0.05
CA TRP A 114 -16.26 -3.44 0.37
C TRP A 114 -16.37 -4.97 0.49
N PRO A 115 -17.05 -5.50 1.53
CA PRO A 115 -17.29 -6.92 1.66
C PRO A 115 -18.09 -7.49 0.49
N VAL A 116 -17.60 -8.59 -0.07
CA VAL A 116 -18.31 -9.33 -1.11
C VAL A 116 -19.19 -10.38 -0.42
N PRO A 117 -20.45 -10.56 -0.80
CA PRO A 117 -21.29 -11.62 -0.26
C PRO A 117 -20.62 -13.00 -0.40
N GLY A 118 -20.37 -13.68 0.72
CA GLY A 118 -19.67 -14.98 0.74
C GLY A 118 -18.14 -14.91 0.58
N GLY A 119 -17.57 -13.73 0.34
CA GLY A 119 -16.13 -13.52 0.24
C GLY A 119 -15.41 -13.51 1.59
N LEU A 120 -14.15 -13.97 1.60
CA LEU A 120 -13.33 -13.95 2.81
C LEU A 120 -12.84 -12.53 3.13
N LEU A 121 -12.32 -11.83 2.11
CA LEU A 121 -11.75 -10.50 2.20
C LEU A 121 -12.62 -9.48 1.46
N PRO A 122 -12.64 -8.20 1.90
CA PRO A 122 -13.22 -7.13 1.12
C PRO A 122 -12.44 -6.96 -0.20
N ARG A 123 -13.14 -6.55 -1.27
CA ARG A 123 -12.53 -6.21 -2.55
C ARG A 123 -12.72 -4.72 -2.85
N TRP A 124 -11.87 -4.16 -3.70
CA TRP A 124 -12.11 -2.82 -4.23
C TRP A 124 -13.43 -2.81 -5.00
N LYS A 125 -14.24 -1.78 -4.71
CA LYS A 125 -15.52 -1.49 -5.35
C LYS A 125 -15.49 -0.07 -5.87
N SER A 126 -15.88 0.09 -7.13
CA SER A 126 -16.07 1.39 -7.77
C SER A 126 -17.55 1.63 -7.96
N SER A 127 -18.05 2.69 -7.34
CA SER A 127 -19.45 3.06 -7.39
C SER A 127 -19.63 4.37 -8.14
N TYR A 128 -20.54 4.36 -9.11
CA TYR A 128 -21.03 5.56 -9.76
C TYR A 128 -22.30 6.02 -9.05
N VAL A 129 -22.39 7.32 -8.79
CA VAL A 129 -23.50 7.94 -8.07
C VAL A 129 -24.02 9.15 -8.82
N ARG A 130 -25.33 9.36 -8.73
CA ARG A 130 -26.07 10.47 -9.33
C ARG A 130 -26.97 11.11 -8.28
N GLN A 131 -26.83 12.41 -8.08
CA GLN A 131 -27.79 13.19 -7.31
C GLN A 131 -29.06 13.42 -8.15
N VAL A 132 -30.23 13.25 -7.52
CA VAL A 132 -31.54 13.40 -8.14
C VAL A 132 -32.50 14.08 -7.17
N GLN A 133 -33.38 14.93 -7.70
CA GLN A 133 -34.49 15.50 -6.93
C GLN A 133 -35.77 14.71 -7.21
N ALA A 134 -36.43 14.24 -6.14
CA ALA A 134 -37.72 13.56 -6.20
C ALA A 134 -38.89 14.57 -6.32
N PRO A 135 -40.09 14.14 -6.76
CA PRO A 135 -41.28 15.01 -6.80
C PRO A 135 -41.68 15.60 -5.45
N SER A 136 -41.26 14.97 -4.34
CA SER A 136 -41.44 15.47 -2.98
C SER A 136 -40.58 16.71 -2.66
N GLY A 137 -39.67 17.09 -3.56
CA GLY A 137 -38.67 18.15 -3.37
C GLY A 137 -37.40 17.67 -2.66
N ARG A 138 -37.40 16.44 -2.12
CA ARG A 138 -36.24 15.83 -1.47
C ARG A 138 -35.16 15.46 -2.48
N THR A 139 -33.92 15.55 -2.04
CA THR A 139 -32.76 15.14 -2.82
C THR A 139 -32.32 13.75 -2.38
N TYR A 140 -31.97 12.91 -3.35
CA TYR A 140 -31.42 11.59 -3.14
C TYR A 140 -30.16 11.40 -3.98
N ILE A 141 -29.32 10.47 -3.57
CA ILE A 141 -28.14 10.01 -4.30
C ILE A 141 -28.37 8.55 -4.63
N VAL A 142 -28.53 8.28 -5.92
CA VAL A 142 -28.75 6.93 -6.45
C VAL A 142 -27.43 6.42 -6.98
N GLY A 143 -27.05 5.19 -6.64
CA GLY A 143 -25.80 4.62 -7.11
C GLY A 143 -25.83 3.11 -7.23
N ALA A 144 -24.82 2.60 -7.91
CA ALA A 144 -24.51 1.18 -8.00
C ALA A 144 -22.99 1.05 -8.14
N GLY A 145 -22.45 -0.12 -7.82
CA GLY A 145 -21.02 -0.36 -7.90
C GLY A 145 -20.68 -1.73 -8.46
N MET A 146 -19.47 -1.84 -8.98
CA MET A 146 -18.85 -3.06 -9.48
C MET A 146 -17.55 -3.35 -8.74
N TYR A 147 -17.17 -4.63 -8.66
CA TYR A 147 -15.91 -5.08 -8.07
C TYR A 147 -14.89 -5.39 -9.16
N ASP A 148 -13.61 -5.38 -8.78
CA ASP A 148 -12.48 -5.75 -9.65
C ASP A 148 -12.44 -5.00 -11.00
N ASP A 149 -13.03 -3.81 -11.03
CA ASP A 149 -12.97 -2.94 -12.19
C ASP A 149 -11.53 -2.54 -12.47
N ARG A 150 -11.19 -2.49 -13.76
CA ARG A 150 -9.90 -1.98 -14.20
C ARG A 150 -9.92 -0.47 -14.02
N MET A 151 -8.88 0.11 -13.41
CA MET A 151 -8.75 1.56 -13.42
C MET A 151 -8.70 2.03 -14.88
N GLU A 152 -9.64 2.88 -15.26
CA GLU A 152 -9.75 3.42 -16.61
C GLU A 152 -9.27 4.87 -16.68
N ARG A 153 -8.91 5.29 -17.90
CA ARG A 153 -8.51 6.68 -18.19
C ARG A 153 -9.56 7.69 -17.74
N ALA A 154 -10.84 7.38 -17.89
CA ALA A 154 -11.94 8.25 -17.46
C ALA A 154 -11.93 8.53 -15.94
N PHE A 155 -11.70 7.50 -15.11
CA PHE A 155 -11.65 7.67 -13.65
C PHE A 155 -10.48 8.57 -13.23
N VAL A 156 -9.35 8.42 -13.90
CA VAL A 156 -8.17 9.25 -13.65
C VAL A 156 -8.39 10.71 -14.06
N VAL A 157 -9.03 10.95 -15.21
CA VAL A 157 -9.39 12.31 -15.65
C VAL A 157 -10.36 12.96 -14.67
N ASP A 158 -11.33 12.20 -14.17
CA ASP A 158 -12.26 12.67 -13.13
C ASP A 158 -11.51 13.05 -11.85
N MET A 159 -10.60 12.20 -11.35
CA MET A 159 -9.81 12.52 -10.15
C MET A 159 -8.92 13.75 -10.33
N VAL A 160 -8.28 13.93 -11.50
CA VAL A 160 -7.48 15.13 -11.79
C VAL A 160 -8.36 16.37 -11.83
N SER A 161 -9.51 16.31 -12.50
CA SER A 161 -10.46 17.41 -12.58
C SER A 161 -10.97 17.81 -11.18
N ASP A 162 -11.27 16.81 -10.35
CA ASP A 162 -11.71 17.02 -8.98
C ASP A 162 -10.61 17.66 -8.12
N ALA A 163 -9.36 17.24 -8.30
CA ALA A 163 -8.20 17.78 -7.60
C ALA A 163 -7.88 19.22 -8.03
N VAL A 164 -7.92 19.51 -9.33
CA VAL A 164 -7.77 20.88 -9.88
C VAL A 164 -8.79 21.79 -9.21
N ALA A 165 -10.08 21.40 -9.21
CA ALA A 165 -11.12 22.21 -8.60
C ALA A 165 -10.97 22.34 -7.07
N ALA A 166 -10.48 21.31 -6.39
CA ALA A 166 -10.17 21.39 -4.96
C ALA A 166 -9.05 22.40 -4.68
N LEU A 167 -7.97 22.39 -5.46
CA LEU A 167 -6.85 23.34 -5.33
C LEU A 167 -7.27 24.76 -5.66
N GLU A 168 -8.04 24.97 -6.73
CA GLU A 168 -8.47 26.32 -7.15
C GLU A 168 -9.46 26.95 -6.18
N ARG A 169 -10.31 26.15 -5.50
CA ARG A 169 -11.25 26.64 -4.48
C ARG A 169 -10.62 26.76 -3.09
N GLY A 170 -9.81 25.78 -2.71
CA GLY A 170 -9.30 25.62 -1.34
C GLY A 170 -7.87 26.13 -1.12
N GLY A 171 -7.13 26.44 -2.19
CA GLY A 171 -5.72 26.82 -2.11
C GLY A 171 -4.88 25.76 -1.40
N GLU A 172 -3.91 26.21 -0.61
CA GLU A 172 -3.00 25.32 0.15
C GLU A 172 -3.72 24.38 1.12
N SER A 173 -4.91 24.75 1.63
CA SER A 173 -5.68 23.87 2.52
C SER A 173 -6.13 22.58 1.83
N ALA A 174 -6.26 22.58 0.51
CA ALA A 174 -6.59 21.40 -0.27
C ALA A 174 -5.40 20.42 -0.37
N LEU A 175 -4.15 20.86 -0.24
CA LEU A 175 -2.98 19.97 -0.31
C LEU A 175 -3.02 18.89 0.78
N ALA A 176 -3.54 19.22 1.97
CA ALA A 176 -3.74 18.23 3.04
C ALA A 176 -4.75 17.13 2.63
N GLN A 177 -5.80 17.50 1.90
CA GLN A 177 -6.80 16.53 1.41
C GLN A 177 -6.22 15.61 0.34
N LEU A 178 -5.32 16.13 -0.50
CA LEU A 178 -4.63 15.33 -1.52
C LEU A 178 -3.57 14.38 -0.90
N ARG A 179 -3.07 14.67 0.30
CA ARG A 179 -2.13 13.79 1.03
C ARG A 179 -2.78 12.64 1.79
N GLU A 180 -4.04 12.81 2.20
CA GLU A 180 -4.76 11.86 3.06
C GLU A 180 -4.95 10.50 2.34
N PRO A 181 -4.31 9.40 2.81
CA PRO A 181 -4.45 8.08 2.18
C PRO A 181 -5.89 7.55 2.17
N ALA A 182 -6.67 7.89 3.20
CA ALA A 182 -8.10 7.58 3.26
C ALA A 182 -8.98 8.60 2.49
N GLY A 183 -8.36 9.48 1.68
CA GLY A 183 -9.00 10.55 0.94
C GLY A 183 -9.58 10.11 -0.41
N PRO A 184 -10.30 11.01 -1.11
CA PRO A 184 -10.87 10.72 -2.42
C PRO A 184 -9.83 10.65 -3.55
N PHE A 185 -8.63 11.20 -3.33
CA PHE A 185 -7.57 11.31 -4.34
C PHE A 185 -6.58 10.13 -4.34
N MET A 186 -6.93 9.06 -3.64
CA MET A 186 -6.22 7.77 -3.65
C MET A 186 -7.23 6.63 -3.80
N ALA A 187 -7.02 5.78 -4.80
CA ALA A 187 -7.89 4.67 -5.12
C ALA A 187 -7.08 3.56 -5.78
N LYS A 188 -7.09 2.34 -5.20
CA LYS A 188 -6.26 1.22 -5.66
C LYS A 188 -4.78 1.64 -5.74
N ASP A 189 -4.20 1.60 -6.94
CA ASP A 189 -2.84 2.05 -7.25
C ASP A 189 -2.80 3.46 -7.87
N ALA A 190 -3.95 4.09 -8.10
CA ALA A 190 -4.06 5.44 -8.64
C ALA A 190 -4.05 6.50 -7.53
N TYR A 191 -3.30 7.57 -7.74
CA TYR A 191 -3.13 8.66 -6.78
C TYR A 191 -2.92 9.99 -7.51
N VAL A 192 -3.43 11.07 -6.93
CA VAL A 192 -3.14 12.43 -7.42
C VAL A 192 -1.81 12.91 -6.84
N PHE A 193 -0.95 13.47 -7.68
CA PHE A 193 0.26 14.18 -7.28
C PHE A 193 0.24 15.62 -7.81
N VAL A 194 1.00 16.50 -7.18
CA VAL A 194 1.13 17.92 -7.55
C VAL A 194 2.59 18.29 -7.63
N LEU A 195 2.99 18.88 -8.75
CA LEU A 195 4.32 19.45 -8.96
C LEU A 195 4.22 20.96 -9.20
N ASP A 196 5.22 21.73 -8.77
CA ASP A 196 5.40 23.07 -9.32
C ASP A 196 5.88 23.01 -10.78
N LEU A 197 5.98 24.17 -11.45
CA LEU A 197 6.44 24.24 -12.84
C LEU A 197 7.96 24.15 -13.00
N GLN A 198 8.71 23.99 -11.91
CA GLN A 198 10.14 23.69 -11.92
C GLN A 198 10.39 22.18 -11.79
N GLY A 199 9.36 21.40 -11.43
CA GLY A 199 9.43 19.96 -11.24
C GLY A 199 9.59 19.54 -9.78
N GLN A 200 9.47 20.46 -8.81
CA GLN A 200 9.46 20.09 -7.39
C GLN A 200 8.13 19.44 -7.02
N ALA A 201 8.18 18.29 -6.35
CA ALA A 201 6.99 17.63 -5.85
C ALA A 201 6.42 18.34 -4.62
N LEU A 202 5.19 18.85 -4.73
CA LEU A 202 4.47 19.50 -3.64
C LEU A 202 3.62 18.49 -2.85
N VAL A 203 3.00 17.55 -3.55
CA VAL A 203 2.18 16.47 -2.98
C VAL A 203 2.42 15.19 -3.77
N HIS A 204 2.73 14.09 -3.09
CA HIS A 204 2.95 12.80 -3.74
C HIS A 204 2.57 11.63 -2.82
N PRO A 205 1.28 11.40 -2.53
CA PRO A 205 0.86 10.48 -1.48
C PRO A 205 1.16 9.01 -1.81
N GLY A 206 1.31 8.65 -3.10
CA GLY A 206 1.79 7.33 -3.50
C GLY A 206 3.29 7.09 -3.20
N PHE A 207 4.08 8.15 -3.08
CA PHE A 207 5.52 8.12 -2.78
C PHE A 207 5.91 9.35 -1.93
N PRO A 208 5.48 9.42 -0.66
CA PRO A 208 5.61 10.63 0.15
C PRO A 208 7.06 11.12 0.32
N THR A 209 8.02 10.20 0.21
CA THR A 209 9.46 10.51 0.28
C THR A 209 9.96 11.40 -0.86
N LEU A 210 9.18 11.58 -1.94
CA LEU A 210 9.48 12.46 -3.06
C LEU A 210 9.07 13.93 -2.79
N GLU A 211 8.19 14.20 -1.83
CA GLU A 211 7.76 15.57 -1.54
C GLU A 211 8.96 16.47 -1.15
N GLY A 212 9.00 17.68 -1.72
CA GLY A 212 10.09 18.64 -1.58
C GLY A 212 11.29 18.41 -2.52
N ARG A 213 11.37 17.25 -3.19
CA ARG A 213 12.48 16.95 -4.13
C ARG A 213 12.21 17.53 -5.51
N ASP A 214 13.28 17.95 -6.17
CA ASP A 214 13.27 18.24 -7.61
C ASP A 214 13.22 16.92 -8.39
N LEU A 215 12.15 16.74 -9.17
CA LEU A 215 11.94 15.57 -10.01
C LEU A 215 12.23 15.85 -11.51
N SER A 216 12.68 17.05 -11.86
CA SER A 216 12.92 17.48 -13.26
C SER A 216 13.97 16.66 -14.00
N SER A 217 14.88 16.00 -13.28
CA SER A 217 15.96 15.18 -13.85
C SER A 217 15.75 13.69 -13.63
N VAL A 218 14.58 13.29 -13.12
CA VAL A 218 14.22 11.90 -12.91
C VAL A 218 13.97 11.23 -14.25
N GLN A 219 14.65 10.12 -14.46
CA GLN A 219 14.45 9.26 -15.62
C GLN A 219 13.73 7.98 -15.21
N ASP A 220 12.86 7.48 -16.08
CA ASP A 220 12.37 6.12 -15.94
C ASP A 220 13.45 5.08 -16.28
N THR A 221 13.11 3.80 -16.18
CA THR A 221 14.04 2.69 -16.47
C THR A 221 14.43 2.55 -17.95
N GLN A 222 13.84 3.34 -18.84
CA GLN A 222 14.22 3.46 -20.25
C GLN A 222 15.03 4.73 -20.55
N GLY A 223 15.21 5.61 -19.55
CA GLY A 223 15.99 6.85 -19.69
C GLY A 223 15.15 8.09 -20.01
N GLU A 224 13.82 7.99 -20.01
CA GLU A 224 12.94 9.09 -20.38
C GLU A 224 12.73 10.07 -19.22
N TYR A 225 12.86 11.38 -19.47
CA TYR A 225 12.68 12.42 -18.45
C TYR A 225 11.20 12.72 -18.20
N ILE A 226 10.58 11.94 -17.31
CA ILE A 226 9.14 11.92 -17.04
C ILE A 226 8.57 13.31 -16.79
N VAL A 227 9.16 14.06 -15.84
CA VAL A 227 8.60 15.35 -15.41
C VAL A 227 8.79 16.43 -16.48
N ARG A 228 9.86 16.37 -17.28
CA ARG A 228 10.05 17.31 -18.38
C ARG A 228 8.98 17.13 -19.45
N GLU A 229 8.65 15.89 -19.79
CA GLU A 229 7.58 15.57 -20.73
C GLU A 229 6.21 16.04 -20.21
N MET A 230 5.92 15.80 -18.93
CA MET A 230 4.69 16.30 -18.29
C MET A 230 4.59 17.83 -18.32
N LEU A 231 5.69 18.53 -17.99
CA LEU A 231 5.75 19.99 -18.01
C LEU A 231 5.58 20.55 -19.42
N ALA A 232 6.23 19.93 -20.42
CA ALA A 232 6.06 20.29 -21.83
C ALA A 232 4.59 20.12 -22.27
N ARG A 233 3.98 18.98 -21.92
CA ARG A 233 2.58 18.69 -22.25
C ARG A 233 1.63 19.75 -21.71
N VAL A 234 1.74 20.08 -20.42
CA VAL A 234 0.86 21.11 -19.84
C VAL A 234 1.19 22.51 -20.35
N ALA A 235 2.44 22.79 -20.74
CA ALA A 235 2.84 24.07 -21.31
C ALA A 235 2.13 24.32 -22.65
N GLU A 236 2.08 23.32 -23.52
CA GLU A 236 1.51 23.40 -24.87
C GLU A 236 -0.01 23.30 -24.90
N GLU A 237 -0.58 22.32 -24.19
CA GLU A 237 -1.99 21.93 -24.34
C GLU A 237 -2.85 22.29 -23.11
N GLY A 238 -2.23 22.69 -21.99
CA GLY A 238 -2.91 22.93 -20.72
C GLY A 238 -3.25 21.66 -19.93
N ALA A 239 -3.49 20.55 -20.63
CA ALA A 239 -3.63 19.21 -20.07
C ALA A 239 -3.31 18.15 -21.14
N GLY A 240 -2.99 16.92 -20.73
CA GLY A 240 -2.74 15.81 -21.66
C GLY A 240 -2.23 14.54 -21.00
N TRP A 241 -2.01 13.51 -21.80
CA TRP A 241 -1.52 12.20 -21.33
C TRP A 241 -0.03 12.03 -21.59
N VAL A 242 0.65 11.40 -20.63
CA VAL A 242 2.08 11.04 -20.70
C VAL A 242 2.26 9.60 -20.23
N ASP A 243 2.95 8.80 -21.05
CA ASP A 243 3.22 7.39 -20.80
C ASP A 243 4.69 7.19 -20.40
N TYR A 244 4.93 6.41 -19.35
CA TYR A 244 6.27 6.17 -18.82
C TYR A 244 6.29 4.93 -17.91
N LEU A 245 7.48 4.47 -17.52
CA LEU A 245 7.63 3.40 -16.54
C LEU A 245 7.70 3.96 -15.11
N TRP A 246 6.86 3.43 -14.22
CA TRP A 246 6.84 3.83 -12.81
C TRP A 246 6.42 2.66 -11.92
N PRO A 247 6.97 2.51 -10.70
CA PRO A 247 6.51 1.49 -9.78
C PRO A 247 5.12 1.82 -9.22
N LYS A 248 4.33 0.79 -8.92
CA LYS A 248 3.10 0.97 -8.13
C LYS A 248 3.46 1.36 -6.69
N PRO A 249 2.59 2.11 -5.97
CA PRO A 249 2.82 2.37 -4.54
C PRO A 249 3.06 1.06 -3.77
N GLY A 250 4.13 1.00 -3.00
CA GLY A 250 4.54 -0.20 -2.25
C GLY A 250 5.33 -1.24 -3.05
N GLU A 251 5.46 -1.09 -4.37
CA GLU A 251 6.28 -1.96 -5.22
C GLU A 251 7.62 -1.29 -5.60
N SER A 252 8.63 -2.10 -5.92
CA SER A 252 9.91 -1.65 -6.48
C SER A 252 10.02 -1.85 -7.98
N ALA A 253 9.24 -2.78 -8.54
CA ALA A 253 9.22 -3.08 -9.97
C ALA A 253 8.42 -2.02 -10.74
N SER A 254 9.01 -1.48 -11.80
CA SER A 254 8.31 -0.52 -12.66
C SER A 254 7.33 -1.21 -13.58
N THR A 255 6.17 -0.60 -13.78
CA THR A 255 5.12 -1.05 -14.71
C THR A 255 4.75 0.11 -15.62
N GLN A 256 4.26 -0.17 -16.83
CA GLN A 256 3.80 0.88 -17.73
C GLN A 256 2.65 1.66 -17.08
N LYS A 257 2.82 2.97 -16.98
CA LYS A 257 1.84 3.91 -16.44
C LYS A 257 1.50 4.95 -17.48
N SER A 258 0.21 5.28 -17.58
CA SER A 258 -0.31 6.38 -18.37
C SER A 258 -0.90 7.41 -17.42
N THR A 259 -0.35 8.62 -17.39
CA THR A 259 -0.77 9.70 -16.48
C THR A 259 -1.41 10.82 -17.24
N TYR A 260 -2.59 11.25 -16.81
CA TYR A 260 -3.20 12.50 -17.23
C TYR A 260 -2.69 13.62 -16.34
N VAL A 261 -2.19 14.69 -16.95
CA VAL A 261 -1.70 15.90 -16.27
C VAL A 261 -2.51 17.12 -16.71
N ALA A 262 -2.74 18.05 -15.80
CA ALA A 262 -3.44 19.30 -16.07
C ALA A 262 -2.84 20.46 -15.26
N LYS A 263 -2.98 21.69 -15.75
CA LYS A 263 -2.67 22.90 -14.97
C LYS A 263 -3.77 23.19 -13.95
N ALA A 264 -3.38 23.61 -12.76
CA ALA A 264 -4.27 24.22 -11.77
C ALA A 264 -3.66 25.52 -11.24
N LYS A 265 -4.50 26.44 -10.80
CA LYS A 265 -4.05 27.59 -9.99
C LYS A 265 -4.03 27.25 -8.51
N LEU A 266 -2.86 27.33 -7.90
CA LEU A 266 -2.65 27.28 -6.46
C LEU A 266 -2.19 28.66 -5.99
N ASN A 267 -3.04 29.38 -5.25
CA ASN A 267 -2.75 30.74 -4.75
C ASN A 267 -2.27 31.71 -5.85
N GLY A 268 -2.83 31.59 -7.06
CA GLY A 268 -2.47 32.43 -8.21
C GLY A 268 -1.22 31.99 -8.97
N GLN A 269 -0.48 30.99 -8.48
CA GLN A 269 0.62 30.35 -9.18
C GLN A 269 0.14 29.09 -9.91
N TRP A 270 0.76 28.79 -11.05
CA TRP A 270 0.45 27.57 -11.79
C TRP A 270 1.20 26.39 -11.18
N VAL A 271 0.48 25.28 -11.03
CA VAL A 271 1.01 23.97 -10.67
C VAL A 271 0.53 22.92 -11.67
N LEU A 272 1.25 21.82 -11.76
CA LEU A 272 0.83 20.62 -12.49
C LEU A 272 0.16 19.66 -11.52
N VAL A 273 -1.03 19.18 -11.87
CA VAL A 273 -1.77 18.13 -11.15
C VAL A 273 -1.82 16.90 -12.04
N GLY A 274 -1.46 15.74 -11.52
CA GLY A 274 -1.43 14.51 -12.30
C GLY A 274 -2.00 13.31 -11.56
N CYS A 275 -2.58 12.38 -12.30
CA CYS A 275 -2.95 11.05 -11.82
C CYS A 275 -2.85 10.06 -12.99
N GLY A 276 -2.61 8.78 -12.72
CA GLY A 276 -2.42 7.81 -13.79
C GLY A 276 -2.98 6.43 -13.49
N VAL A 277 -3.13 5.66 -14.57
CA VAL A 277 -3.49 4.24 -14.57
C VAL A 277 -2.28 3.40 -14.91
N TYR A 278 -2.11 2.27 -14.22
CA TYR A 278 -1.17 1.24 -14.64
C TYR A 278 -1.84 0.32 -15.64
N LEU A 279 -1.15 -0.01 -16.72
CA LEU A 279 -1.71 -0.89 -17.75
C LEU A 279 -1.72 -2.34 -17.24
N ALA A 280 -2.91 -2.92 -17.13
CA ALA A 280 -3.15 -4.19 -16.42
C ALA A 280 -2.30 -5.37 -16.89
N ASP A 281 -1.88 -5.38 -18.17
CA ASP A 281 -1.12 -6.47 -18.79
C ASP A 281 0.32 -6.07 -19.16
N ALA A 282 0.79 -4.89 -18.71
CA ALA A 282 2.16 -4.49 -18.98
C ALA A 282 3.14 -5.36 -18.17
N PRO A 283 4.20 -5.89 -18.80
CA PRO A 283 5.19 -6.67 -18.08
C PRO A 283 5.83 -5.80 -16.99
N LYS A 284 5.85 -6.31 -15.76
CA LYS A 284 6.64 -5.68 -14.70
C LYS A 284 8.11 -5.81 -15.06
N GLN A 285 8.82 -4.70 -15.11
CA GLN A 285 10.26 -4.75 -15.20
C GLN A 285 10.81 -5.17 -13.84
N ALA A 286 11.37 -6.39 -13.78
CA ALA A 286 11.83 -6.98 -12.54
C ALA A 286 12.83 -6.06 -11.82
N ALA A 287 12.72 -6.04 -10.50
CA ALA A 287 13.69 -5.36 -9.67
C ALA A 287 15.09 -5.98 -9.89
N PRO A 288 16.18 -5.20 -9.75
CA PRO A 288 17.53 -5.73 -9.89
C PRO A 288 17.76 -6.90 -8.93
N ALA A 289 18.40 -7.97 -9.43
CA ALA A 289 18.79 -9.10 -8.59
C ALA A 289 19.80 -8.65 -7.51
N PRO A 290 19.79 -9.28 -6.33
CA PRO A 290 20.78 -9.01 -5.28
C PRO A 290 22.22 -9.12 -5.79
N LYS A 291 23.08 -8.19 -5.39
CA LYS A 291 24.51 -8.19 -5.75
C LYS A 291 25.40 -9.03 -4.83
N ILE A 292 24.86 -9.43 -3.68
CA ILE A 292 25.57 -10.17 -2.62
C ILE A 292 24.59 -11.11 -1.91
N SER A 293 25.05 -12.28 -1.48
CA SER A 293 24.24 -13.24 -0.70
C SER A 293 24.20 -12.90 0.80
N ALA A 294 23.23 -13.49 1.52
CA ALA A 294 23.13 -13.35 2.97
C ALA A 294 24.40 -13.80 3.72
N ALA A 295 25.01 -14.90 3.27
CA ALA A 295 26.23 -15.42 3.88
C ALA A 295 27.43 -14.48 3.67
N GLU A 296 27.56 -13.91 2.47
CA GLU A 296 28.62 -12.95 2.14
C GLU A 296 28.44 -11.63 2.89
N VAL A 297 27.21 -11.14 3.09
CA VAL A 297 26.96 -9.96 3.94
C VAL A 297 27.37 -10.22 5.39
N ILE A 298 27.02 -11.38 5.96
CA ILE A 298 27.43 -11.73 7.32
C ILE A 298 28.95 -11.77 7.43
N ALA A 299 29.64 -12.36 6.45
CA ALA A 299 31.10 -12.37 6.41
C ALA A 299 31.69 -10.96 6.32
N LEU A 300 31.16 -10.12 5.43
CA LEU A 300 31.63 -8.75 5.23
C LEU A 300 31.43 -7.89 6.49
N VAL A 301 30.30 -8.01 7.19
CA VAL A 301 30.05 -7.30 8.45
C VAL A 301 31.03 -7.74 9.54
N ARG A 302 31.30 -9.04 9.65
CA ARG A 302 32.27 -9.57 10.63
C ARG A 302 33.69 -9.09 10.34
N GLU A 303 34.08 -9.05 9.07
CA GLU A 303 35.37 -8.49 8.66
C GLU A 303 35.46 -6.99 8.96
N ALA A 304 34.40 -6.23 8.69
CA ALA A 304 34.33 -4.80 9.01
C ALA A 304 34.39 -4.57 10.53
N ALA A 305 33.72 -5.42 11.32
CA ALA A 305 33.76 -5.38 12.77
C ALA A 305 35.15 -5.62 13.32
N ALA A 306 35.86 -6.65 12.85
CA ALA A 306 37.24 -6.92 13.26
C ALA A 306 38.18 -5.76 12.89
N LYS A 307 37.99 -5.13 11.73
CA LYS A 307 38.76 -3.95 11.32
C LYS A 307 38.49 -2.76 12.25
N LEU A 308 37.23 -2.47 12.56
CA LEU A 308 36.84 -1.37 13.44
C LEU A 308 37.23 -1.60 14.90
N GLU A 309 37.26 -2.85 15.37
CA GLU A 309 37.84 -3.25 16.66
C GLU A 309 39.34 -2.96 16.75
N ALA A 310 40.07 -3.10 15.63
CA ALA A 310 41.51 -2.89 15.58
C ALA A 310 41.89 -1.41 15.38
N GLU A 311 41.17 -0.71 14.50
CA GLU A 311 41.58 0.60 13.99
C GLU A 311 40.65 1.74 14.45
N GLY A 312 39.45 1.43 14.95
CA GLY A 312 38.44 2.44 15.28
C GLY A 312 38.12 3.36 14.11
N GLU A 313 38.05 4.66 14.39
CA GLU A 313 37.71 5.71 13.43
C GLU A 313 38.70 5.82 12.26
N ALA A 314 39.95 5.33 12.43
CA ALA A 314 40.95 5.34 11.35
C ALA A 314 40.53 4.47 10.14
N ALA A 315 39.64 3.49 10.35
CA ALA A 315 39.11 2.66 9.26
C ALA A 315 38.11 3.39 8.36
N TYR A 316 37.54 4.53 8.79
CA TYR A 316 36.40 5.14 8.09
C TYR A 316 36.72 5.60 6.67
N GLU A 317 37.94 6.08 6.39
CA GLU A 317 38.32 6.47 5.02
C GLU A 317 38.32 5.27 4.07
N GLU A 318 38.74 4.10 4.54
CA GLU A 318 38.73 2.88 3.73
C GLU A 318 37.31 2.39 3.46
N LEU A 319 36.45 2.42 4.49
CA LEU A 319 35.04 2.03 4.36
C LEU A 319 34.27 2.92 3.37
N ARG A 320 34.66 4.20 3.23
CA ARG A 320 34.04 5.13 2.28
C ARG A 320 34.57 5.00 0.85
N ARG A 321 35.67 4.28 0.61
CA ARG A 321 36.34 4.26 -0.68
C ARG A 321 35.51 3.52 -1.74
N PRO A 322 35.02 4.19 -2.80
CA PRO A 322 34.30 3.51 -3.88
C PRO A 322 35.18 2.48 -4.59
N GLY A 323 34.61 1.33 -4.92
CA GLY A 323 35.31 0.19 -5.53
C GLY A 323 36.14 -0.64 -4.55
N SER A 324 36.12 -0.32 -3.26
CA SER A 324 36.66 -1.20 -2.22
C SER A 324 35.71 -2.37 -1.97
N LYS A 325 36.17 -3.41 -1.27
CA LYS A 325 35.29 -4.49 -0.81
C LYS A 325 34.19 -4.02 0.16
N TRP A 326 34.34 -2.83 0.75
CA TRP A 326 33.40 -2.23 1.69
C TRP A 326 32.35 -1.35 1.02
N PHE A 327 32.59 -0.92 -0.22
CA PHE A 327 31.67 -0.10 -1.00
C PHE A 327 31.85 -0.33 -2.51
N TYR A 328 30.94 -1.08 -3.11
CA TYR A 328 30.85 -1.33 -4.55
C TYR A 328 29.40 -1.56 -4.94
N ASP A 329 29.01 -1.16 -6.16
CA ASP A 329 27.62 -1.24 -6.64
C ASP A 329 26.61 -0.68 -5.61
N ASP A 330 25.74 -1.54 -5.07
CA ASP A 330 24.77 -1.24 -4.02
C ASP A 330 25.14 -1.84 -2.64
N VAL A 331 26.32 -2.45 -2.54
CA VAL A 331 26.87 -3.08 -1.33
C VAL A 331 27.75 -2.08 -0.61
N TYR A 332 27.40 -1.75 0.64
CA TYR A 332 28.17 -0.81 1.44
C TYR A 332 28.04 -1.05 2.95
N VAL A 333 29.13 -0.80 3.67
CA VAL A 333 29.16 -0.80 5.14
C VAL A 333 28.67 0.54 5.68
N VAL A 334 27.78 0.49 6.66
CA VAL A 334 27.27 1.63 7.44
C VAL A 334 27.72 1.47 8.88
N VAL A 335 28.06 2.58 9.53
CA VAL A 335 28.42 2.62 10.95
C VAL A 335 27.57 3.67 11.65
N VAL A 336 26.98 3.30 12.78
CA VAL A 336 26.14 4.16 13.63
C VAL A 336 26.61 4.03 15.08
N THR A 337 26.76 5.13 15.80
CA THR A 337 27.02 5.08 17.26
C THR A 337 25.82 4.48 17.98
N LEU A 338 26.00 3.87 19.16
CA LEU A 338 24.84 3.40 19.93
C LEU A 338 23.93 4.54 20.45
N ASP A 339 24.38 5.79 20.40
CA ASP A 339 23.55 6.96 20.66
C ASP A 339 22.75 7.44 19.42
N GLY A 340 22.94 6.78 18.27
CA GLY A 340 22.14 6.99 17.06
C GLY A 340 22.76 7.90 16.01
N ILE A 341 24.02 8.31 16.15
CA ILE A 341 24.66 9.15 15.13
C ILE A 341 25.23 8.28 14.02
N ARG A 342 24.78 8.50 12.78
CA ARG A 342 25.36 7.82 11.61
C ARG A 342 26.71 8.44 11.28
N VAL A 343 27.78 7.66 11.39
CA VAL A 343 29.16 8.14 11.23
C VAL A 343 29.82 7.68 9.93
N VAL A 344 29.29 6.64 9.27
CA VAL A 344 29.73 6.21 7.93
C VAL A 344 28.51 5.88 7.08
N LEU A 345 28.35 6.60 5.96
CA LEU A 345 27.35 6.32 4.90
C LEU A 345 27.99 6.57 3.52
N PRO A 346 28.68 5.57 2.94
CA PRO A 346 29.44 5.76 1.71
C PRO A 346 28.64 6.27 0.49
N PRO A 347 27.42 5.79 0.20
CA PRO A 347 26.69 6.23 -1.00
C PRO A 347 26.08 7.64 -0.86
N ASP A 348 25.99 8.18 0.35
CA ASP A 348 25.49 9.53 0.61
C ASP A 348 26.12 10.12 1.87
N PRO A 349 27.32 10.70 1.76
CA PRO A 349 28.01 11.30 2.91
C PRO A 349 27.25 12.47 3.54
N THR A 350 26.28 13.08 2.84
CA THR A 350 25.45 14.16 3.42
C THR A 350 24.55 13.66 4.53
N GLY A 351 24.31 12.35 4.58
CA GLY A 351 23.61 11.69 5.66
C GLY A 351 24.46 11.41 6.90
N GLU A 352 25.77 11.64 6.90
CA GLU A 352 26.61 11.47 8.09
C GLU A 352 26.38 12.61 9.10
N GLY A 353 26.56 12.32 10.40
CA GLY A 353 26.24 13.22 11.51
C GLY A 353 24.74 13.32 11.84
N VAL A 354 23.87 12.68 11.05
CA VAL A 354 22.43 12.65 11.30
C VAL A 354 22.11 11.67 12.43
N ASP A 355 21.22 12.09 13.33
CA ASP A 355 20.60 11.23 14.34
C ASP A 355 19.52 10.34 13.69
N VAL A 356 19.72 9.03 13.72
CA VAL A 356 18.84 8.07 13.07
C VAL A 356 17.67 7.63 13.94
N ARG A 357 17.62 7.98 15.23
CA ARG A 357 16.67 7.42 16.19
C ARG A 357 15.21 7.73 15.85
N ASP A 358 14.94 8.83 15.18
CA ASP A 358 13.58 9.24 14.82
C ASP A 358 13.32 9.13 13.31
N LEU A 359 14.27 8.57 12.55
CA LEU A 359 14.10 8.35 11.13
C LEU A 359 13.21 7.14 10.86
N THR A 360 12.26 7.34 9.96
CA THR A 360 11.40 6.29 9.44
C THR A 360 11.64 6.10 7.95
N ASP A 361 11.31 4.92 7.44
CA ASP A 361 11.30 4.64 6.00
C ASP A 361 9.99 5.10 5.34
N GLY A 362 9.86 4.85 4.03
CA GLY A 362 8.66 5.22 3.26
C GLY A 362 7.36 4.51 3.68
N LEU A 363 7.44 3.48 4.52
CA LEU A 363 6.29 2.77 5.11
C LEU A 363 6.10 3.13 6.59
N GLY A 364 6.82 4.14 7.10
CA GLY A 364 6.75 4.57 8.49
C GLY A 364 7.57 3.71 9.46
N ARG A 365 8.41 2.80 8.98
CA ARG A 365 9.17 1.88 9.85
C ARG A 365 10.36 2.59 10.49
N PRO A 366 10.55 2.52 11.81
CA PRO A 366 11.60 3.24 12.52
C PRO A 366 12.97 2.55 12.35
N TYR A 367 13.48 2.51 11.11
CA TYR A 367 14.64 1.69 10.73
C TYR A 367 15.90 1.99 11.55
N GLY A 368 16.10 3.26 11.94
CA GLY A 368 17.23 3.63 12.79
C GLY A 368 17.14 3.01 14.19
N ARG A 369 15.95 3.00 14.82
CA ARG A 369 15.72 2.28 16.09
C ARG A 369 15.90 0.79 15.91
N MET A 370 15.35 0.22 14.84
CA MET A 370 15.48 -1.22 14.56
C MET A 370 16.96 -1.65 14.43
N ILE A 371 17.82 -0.85 13.79
CA ILE A 371 19.27 -1.11 13.73
C ILE A 371 19.89 -1.08 15.14
N LEU A 372 19.56 -0.06 15.94
CA LEU A 372 20.09 0.08 17.30
C LEU A 372 19.61 -1.04 18.23
N ASP A 373 18.35 -1.47 18.11
CA ASP A 373 17.76 -2.53 18.91
C ASP A 373 18.44 -3.87 18.63
N VAL A 374 18.75 -4.16 17.36
CA VAL A 374 19.55 -5.35 17.01
C VAL A 374 20.93 -5.30 17.66
N ALA A 375 21.63 -4.16 17.58
CA ALA A 375 22.95 -4.01 18.20
C ALA A 375 22.90 -4.05 19.75
N ARG A 376 21.81 -3.58 20.36
CA ARG A 376 21.60 -3.60 21.82
C ARG A 376 21.08 -4.93 22.35
N SER A 377 20.58 -5.81 21.47
CA SER A 377 20.14 -7.15 21.86
C SER A 377 21.23 -7.94 22.58
N GLU A 378 20.82 -8.97 23.32
CA GLU A 378 21.76 -9.86 24.01
C GLU A 378 22.75 -10.51 23.03
N ALA A 379 22.26 -10.95 21.86
CA ALA A 379 23.10 -11.48 20.80
C ALA A 379 24.05 -10.44 20.20
N GLY A 380 23.71 -9.14 20.30
CA GLY A 380 24.48 -8.03 19.74
C GLY A 380 24.56 -8.03 18.21
N GLN A 381 23.80 -8.89 17.52
CA GLN A 381 23.80 -8.99 16.06
C GLN A 381 22.47 -9.58 15.56
N GLY A 382 22.16 -9.36 14.29
CA GLY A 382 20.95 -9.90 13.66
C GLY A 382 20.54 -9.18 12.39
N TRP A 383 19.48 -9.66 11.76
CA TRP A 383 18.89 -9.01 10.59
C TRP A 383 17.82 -7.99 10.99
N THR A 384 17.78 -6.89 10.27
CA THR A 384 16.68 -5.93 10.28
C THR A 384 16.32 -5.55 8.85
N HIS A 385 15.05 -5.21 8.63
CA HIS A 385 14.50 -5.06 7.29
C HIS A 385 13.73 -3.75 7.20
N TYR A 386 13.91 -2.99 6.14
CA TYR A 386 13.28 -1.68 5.94
C TYR A 386 13.37 -1.26 4.47
N MET A 387 12.65 -0.22 4.09
CA MET A 387 12.73 0.37 2.76
C MET A 387 13.86 1.41 2.73
N PHE A 388 14.78 1.30 1.77
CA PHE A 388 15.86 2.27 1.59
C PHE A 388 16.18 2.42 0.10
N PRO A 389 16.49 3.62 -0.41
CA PRO A 389 16.85 3.78 -1.81
C PRO A 389 18.19 3.08 -2.11
N LEU A 390 18.28 2.48 -3.30
CA LEU A 390 19.58 2.10 -3.88
C LEU A 390 20.50 3.33 -3.94
N PRO A 391 21.84 3.18 -3.93
CA PRO A 391 22.75 4.30 -4.18
C PRO A 391 22.39 5.04 -5.47
N GLY A 392 22.15 6.35 -5.38
CA GLY A 392 21.69 7.18 -6.49
C GLY A 392 20.23 6.96 -6.93
N GLY A 393 19.51 6.02 -6.30
CA GLY A 393 18.12 5.71 -6.58
C GLY A 393 17.15 6.65 -5.87
N LEU A 394 15.98 6.84 -6.49
CA LEU A 394 14.91 7.67 -5.93
C LEU A 394 13.95 6.87 -5.08
N PHE A 395 13.62 5.66 -5.53
CA PHE A 395 12.61 4.83 -4.90
C PHE A 395 13.21 3.96 -3.81
N PRO A 396 12.66 4.02 -2.59
CA PRO A 396 12.98 3.04 -1.57
C PRO A 396 12.72 1.63 -2.10
N THR A 397 13.67 0.74 -1.85
CA THR A 397 13.62 -0.68 -2.18
C THR A 397 13.78 -1.46 -0.88
N TRP A 398 13.18 -2.64 -0.80
CA TRP A 398 13.34 -3.52 0.36
C TRP A 398 14.82 -3.85 0.57
N LYS A 399 15.34 -3.47 1.74
CA LYS A 399 16.71 -3.68 2.18
C LYS A 399 16.72 -4.50 3.46
N SER A 400 17.42 -5.62 3.44
CA SER A 400 17.74 -6.43 4.61
C SER A 400 19.15 -6.11 5.06
N THR A 401 19.35 -5.58 6.26
CA THR A 401 20.67 -5.24 6.81
C THR A 401 21.01 -6.19 7.93
N PHE A 402 22.15 -6.87 7.83
CA PHE A 402 22.74 -7.57 8.96
C PHE A 402 23.51 -6.55 9.78
N VAL A 403 23.23 -6.49 11.08
CA VAL A 403 23.84 -5.56 12.03
C VAL A 403 24.65 -6.35 13.04
N GLN A 404 25.81 -5.82 13.43
CA GLN A 404 26.65 -6.34 14.51
C GLN A 404 27.14 -5.19 15.39
N ARG A 405 27.04 -5.37 16.71
CA ARG A 405 27.64 -4.50 17.73
C ARG A 405 29.14 -4.73 17.76
N VAL A 406 29.89 -3.65 17.80
CA VAL A 406 31.35 -3.62 17.88
C VAL A 406 31.76 -2.66 19.00
N THR A 407 32.90 -2.91 19.64
CA THR A 407 33.50 -1.97 20.59
C THR A 407 34.84 -1.52 20.04
N PHE A 408 35.00 -0.22 19.81
CA PHE A 408 36.25 0.34 19.27
C PHE A 408 37.39 0.31 20.29
N PRO A 409 38.66 0.52 19.87
CA PRO A 409 39.79 0.68 20.79
C PRO A 409 39.57 1.75 21.88
N SER A 410 38.79 2.79 21.57
CA SER A 410 38.40 3.85 22.50
C SER A 410 37.42 3.40 23.60
N GLY A 411 36.91 2.17 23.52
CA GLY A 411 35.86 1.62 24.38
C GLY A 411 34.43 2.01 23.95
N GLN A 412 34.28 2.79 22.88
CA GLN A 412 32.98 3.25 22.41
C GLN A 412 32.26 2.18 21.58
N PRO A 413 31.01 1.81 21.93
CA PRO A 413 30.26 0.82 21.19
C PRO A 413 29.55 1.44 19.97
N HIS A 414 29.55 0.71 18.87
CA HIS A 414 28.90 1.09 17.61
C HIS A 414 28.08 -0.07 17.05
N ALA A 415 27.12 0.24 16.20
CA ALA A 415 26.44 -0.69 15.31
C ALA A 415 27.05 -0.59 13.92
N ILE A 416 27.52 -1.72 13.38
CA ILE A 416 27.97 -1.84 11.99
C ILE A 416 26.92 -2.64 11.23
N GLY A 417 26.60 -2.24 10.01
CA GLY A 417 25.75 -3.05 9.16
C GLY A 417 26.14 -3.00 7.69
N CYS A 418 25.77 -4.06 6.98
CA CYS A 418 25.75 -4.11 5.52
C CYS A 418 24.44 -4.75 5.10
N GLY A 419 23.90 -4.34 3.96
CA GLY A 419 22.59 -4.82 3.52
C GLY A 419 22.54 -5.38 2.12
N ILE A 420 21.41 -6.04 1.85
CA ILE A 420 21.05 -6.70 0.60
C ILE A 420 19.73 -6.09 0.14
N TYR A 421 19.70 -5.59 -1.08
CA TYR A 421 18.47 -5.15 -1.73
C TYR A 421 17.76 -6.32 -2.40
N ASN A 422 16.42 -6.31 -2.38
CA ASN A 422 15.57 -7.35 -2.98
C ASN A 422 15.92 -8.78 -2.50
N MET A 423 16.28 -8.92 -1.22
CA MET A 423 16.61 -10.22 -0.63
C MET A 423 15.43 -11.19 -0.81
N GLN A 424 15.70 -12.35 -1.39
CA GLN A 424 14.71 -13.41 -1.54
C GLN A 424 14.51 -14.11 -0.19
N MET A 425 13.26 -14.25 0.22
CA MET A 425 12.92 -14.93 1.47
C MET A 425 12.91 -16.44 1.27
N ASP A 426 13.45 -17.15 2.25
CA ASP A 426 13.52 -18.60 2.25
C ASP A 426 12.90 -19.19 3.52
N ARG A 427 13.00 -20.51 3.68
CA ARG A 427 12.47 -21.21 4.84
C ARG A 427 13.13 -20.78 6.15
N ALA A 428 14.44 -20.52 6.13
CA ALA A 428 15.17 -20.16 7.34
C ALA A 428 14.71 -18.80 7.86
N PHE A 429 14.43 -17.84 6.97
CA PHE A 429 13.85 -16.56 7.34
C PHE A 429 12.48 -16.72 8.03
N VAL A 430 11.59 -17.52 7.45
CA VAL A 430 10.24 -17.75 8.01
C VAL A 430 10.33 -18.44 9.38
N GLU A 431 11.20 -19.43 9.52
CA GLU A 431 11.41 -20.11 10.80
C GLU A 431 11.94 -19.15 11.87
N ASP A 432 12.87 -18.26 11.53
CA ASP A 432 13.39 -17.23 12.44
C ASP A 432 12.30 -16.25 12.90
N VAL A 433 11.53 -15.68 11.97
CA VAL A 433 10.48 -14.72 12.34
C VAL A 433 9.39 -15.37 13.20
N VAL A 434 9.01 -16.61 12.92
CA VAL A 434 8.08 -17.39 13.75
C VAL A 434 8.69 -17.69 15.11
N GLN A 435 9.98 -18.02 15.19
CA GLN A 435 10.66 -18.26 16.46
C GLN A 435 10.70 -17.00 17.33
N ARG A 436 11.06 -15.84 16.76
CA ARG A 436 11.08 -14.56 17.48
C ARG A 436 9.69 -14.18 17.98
N ALA A 437 8.66 -14.35 17.15
CA ALA A 437 7.27 -14.10 17.55
C ALA A 437 6.79 -15.07 18.63
N ALA A 438 7.14 -16.35 18.50
CA ALA A 438 6.84 -17.36 19.52
C ALA A 438 7.47 -17.01 20.86
N SER A 439 8.77 -16.67 20.90
CA SER A 439 9.45 -16.27 22.13
C SER A 439 8.86 -15.00 22.75
N LEU A 440 8.40 -14.06 21.93
CA LEU A 440 7.70 -12.87 22.43
C LEU A 440 6.38 -13.23 23.13
N ILE A 441 5.60 -14.16 22.55
CA ILE A 441 4.35 -14.66 23.16
C ILE A 441 4.64 -15.51 24.40
N GLU A 442 5.68 -16.36 24.40
CA GLU A 442 6.07 -17.13 25.60
C GLU A 442 6.38 -16.20 26.77
N ALA A 443 7.05 -15.06 26.50
CA ALA A 443 7.43 -14.09 27.51
C ALA A 443 6.27 -13.19 27.98
N GLN A 444 5.36 -12.80 27.08
CA GLN A 444 4.38 -11.72 27.35
C GLN A 444 2.91 -12.16 27.22
N GLY A 445 2.65 -13.39 26.75
CA GLY A 445 1.30 -13.86 26.42
C GLY A 445 0.60 -12.94 25.42
N ARG A 446 -0.67 -12.61 25.70
CA ARG A 446 -1.48 -11.71 24.86
C ARG A 446 -0.95 -10.28 24.78
N ALA A 447 -0.12 -9.82 25.72
CA ALA A 447 0.47 -8.49 25.66
C ALA A 447 1.45 -8.32 24.48
N ALA A 448 1.94 -9.42 23.89
CA ALA A 448 2.73 -9.41 22.67
C ALA A 448 1.93 -8.99 21.42
N PHE A 449 0.60 -9.11 21.44
CA PHE A 449 -0.20 -9.07 20.21
C PHE A 449 -0.13 -7.73 19.48
N ASP A 450 -0.06 -6.62 20.20
CA ASP A 450 0.03 -5.30 19.55
C ASP A 450 1.36 -5.12 18.81
N ALA A 451 2.47 -5.63 19.36
CA ALA A 451 3.76 -5.64 18.69
C ALA A 451 3.79 -6.56 17.46
N LEU A 452 3.02 -7.66 17.48
CA LEU A 452 2.89 -8.58 16.35
C LEU A 452 1.95 -8.03 15.26
N ARG A 453 0.99 -7.18 15.62
CA ARG A 453 0.09 -6.48 14.69
C ARG A 453 0.72 -5.30 14.00
N ASP A 454 1.69 -4.64 14.66
CA ASP A 454 2.30 -3.41 14.15
C ASP A 454 2.93 -3.64 12.76
N PRO A 455 2.33 -3.09 11.68
CA PRO A 455 2.84 -3.28 10.33
C PRO A 455 4.19 -2.61 10.11
N THR A 456 4.57 -1.69 11.00
CA THR A 456 5.87 -1.02 10.96
C THR A 456 6.96 -1.80 11.70
N GLY A 457 6.57 -2.76 12.53
CA GLY A 457 7.43 -3.55 13.38
C GLY A 457 8.22 -4.65 12.64
N PRO A 458 9.01 -5.46 13.38
CA PRO A 458 9.96 -6.42 12.81
C PRO A 458 9.32 -7.76 12.37
N PHE A 459 7.99 -7.88 12.44
CA PHE A 459 7.22 -9.09 12.12
C PHE A 459 6.45 -9.00 10.80
N VAL A 460 6.61 -7.89 10.07
CA VAL A 460 6.10 -7.68 8.73
C VAL A 460 7.26 -7.30 7.80
N PHE A 461 7.37 -8.01 6.68
CA PHE A 461 8.40 -7.80 5.68
C PHE A 461 7.85 -8.21 4.31
N MET A 462 7.80 -7.27 3.36
CA MET A 462 7.17 -7.51 2.06
C MET A 462 5.75 -8.07 2.22
N ASP A 463 5.46 -9.24 1.65
CA ASP A 463 4.23 -10.00 1.80
C ASP A 463 4.31 -11.08 2.91
N THR A 464 5.42 -11.17 3.63
CA THR A 464 5.63 -12.07 4.77
C THR A 464 5.25 -11.38 6.08
N TYR A 465 4.36 -12.00 6.84
CA TYR A 465 3.83 -11.45 8.09
C TYR A 465 3.56 -12.56 9.11
N VAL A 466 3.56 -12.20 10.39
CA VAL A 466 3.15 -13.11 11.47
C VAL A 466 1.63 -13.11 11.64
N PHE A 467 1.09 -14.30 11.89
CA PHE A 467 -0.27 -14.49 12.37
C PHE A 467 -0.27 -15.39 13.62
N VAL A 468 -1.32 -15.26 14.44
CA VAL A 468 -1.51 -16.05 15.66
C VAL A 468 -2.93 -16.58 15.69
N GLN A 469 -3.08 -17.89 15.88
CA GLN A 469 -4.37 -18.58 15.98
C GLN A 469 -4.50 -19.29 17.33
N SER A 470 -5.72 -19.44 17.83
CA SER A 470 -6.02 -20.41 18.89
C SER A 470 -6.27 -21.81 18.30
N PRO A 471 -6.13 -22.88 19.11
CA PRO A 471 -6.35 -24.27 18.64
C PRO A 471 -7.76 -24.58 18.13
N ASP A 472 -8.75 -23.75 18.45
CA ASP A 472 -10.13 -23.86 17.92
C ASP A 472 -10.27 -23.30 16.49
N GLY A 473 -9.23 -22.66 15.95
CA GLY A 473 -9.20 -22.03 14.64
C GLY A 473 -9.59 -20.56 14.61
N THR A 474 -9.71 -19.90 15.76
CA THR A 474 -9.93 -18.45 15.80
C THR A 474 -8.63 -17.70 15.50
N GLU A 475 -8.68 -16.77 14.54
CA GLU A 475 -7.56 -15.88 14.23
C GLU A 475 -7.47 -14.78 15.29
N LEU A 476 -6.34 -14.66 15.98
CA LEU A 476 -6.13 -13.75 17.10
C LEU A 476 -5.29 -12.53 16.73
N VAL A 477 -4.32 -12.70 15.83
CA VAL A 477 -3.46 -11.64 15.29
C VAL A 477 -3.24 -11.93 13.82
N ASN A 478 -3.41 -10.94 12.95
CA ASN A 478 -3.07 -11.07 11.54
C ASN A 478 -2.67 -9.72 10.95
N ALA A 479 -1.38 -9.38 11.02
CA ALA A 479 -0.89 -8.09 10.55
C ALA A 479 -1.08 -7.88 9.03
N GLY A 480 -1.03 -8.97 8.24
CA GLY A 480 -1.21 -8.91 6.79
C GLY A 480 -2.67 -8.84 6.35
N LEU A 481 -3.59 -9.42 7.14
CA LEU A 481 -5.03 -9.47 6.85
C LEU A 481 -5.87 -9.20 8.14
N PRO A 482 -5.86 -7.96 8.67
CA PRO A 482 -6.47 -7.66 9.97
C PRO A 482 -7.98 -7.95 10.04
N SER A 483 -8.67 -7.90 8.90
CA SER A 483 -10.10 -8.23 8.81
C SER A 483 -10.44 -9.68 9.16
N LEU A 484 -9.44 -10.55 9.33
CA LEU A 484 -9.63 -11.94 9.75
C LEU A 484 -9.66 -12.11 11.27
N GLU A 485 -9.12 -11.15 12.04
CA GLU A 485 -9.05 -11.27 13.50
C GLU A 485 -10.46 -11.43 14.11
N GLY A 486 -10.58 -12.33 15.08
CA GLY A 486 -11.82 -12.72 15.74
C GLY A 486 -12.68 -13.72 14.97
N ARG A 487 -12.36 -14.03 13.70
CA ARG A 487 -13.10 -15.01 12.91
C ARG A 487 -12.56 -16.41 13.18
N ASN A 488 -13.46 -17.40 13.25
CA ASN A 488 -13.08 -18.80 13.25
C ASN A 488 -12.90 -19.29 11.80
N LEU A 489 -11.67 -19.67 11.46
CA LEU A 489 -11.28 -20.07 10.10
C LEU A 489 -11.22 -21.59 9.91
N LEU A 490 -11.66 -22.39 10.90
CA LEU A 490 -11.52 -23.85 10.88
C LEU A 490 -12.35 -24.53 9.77
N ALA A 491 -13.42 -23.88 9.32
CA ALA A 491 -14.25 -24.34 8.21
C ALA A 491 -13.80 -23.79 6.84
N LEU A 492 -12.83 -22.88 6.82
CA LEU A 492 -12.35 -22.24 5.60
C LEU A 492 -11.71 -23.28 4.68
N ARG A 493 -12.02 -23.15 3.39
CA ARG A 493 -11.38 -23.90 2.31
C ARG A 493 -10.62 -22.95 1.41
N ASP A 494 -9.45 -23.36 0.95
CA ASP A 494 -8.67 -22.60 -0.03
C ASP A 494 -9.34 -22.63 -1.43
N ALA A 495 -8.73 -21.95 -2.41
CA ALA A 495 -9.22 -21.89 -3.79
C ALA A 495 -9.38 -23.27 -4.47
N HIS A 496 -8.79 -24.33 -3.91
CA HIS A 496 -8.91 -25.70 -4.39
C HIS A 496 -9.80 -26.58 -3.48
N GLY A 497 -10.55 -25.97 -2.57
CA GLY A 497 -11.48 -26.68 -1.69
C GLY A 497 -10.80 -27.39 -0.50
N ARG A 498 -9.50 -27.20 -0.25
CA ARG A 498 -8.78 -27.88 0.84
C ARG A 498 -9.01 -27.17 2.18
N PRO A 499 -9.27 -27.88 3.29
CA PRO A 499 -9.49 -27.29 4.61
C PRO A 499 -8.16 -26.90 5.29
N VAL A 500 -7.42 -25.98 4.66
CA VAL A 500 -6.01 -25.70 4.96
C VAL A 500 -5.74 -25.28 6.41
N ILE A 501 -6.63 -24.52 7.05
CA ILE A 501 -6.46 -24.09 8.45
C ILE A 501 -6.59 -25.28 9.40
N ARG A 502 -7.58 -26.16 9.17
CA ARG A 502 -7.74 -27.38 9.97
C ARG A 502 -6.53 -28.29 9.84
N GLU A 503 -6.08 -28.54 8.62
CA GLU A 503 -4.91 -29.39 8.37
C GLU A 503 -3.62 -28.83 8.98
N GLN A 504 -3.47 -27.50 9.00
CA GLN A 504 -2.37 -26.80 9.66
C GLN A 504 -2.42 -26.99 11.18
N ILE A 505 -3.58 -26.73 11.80
CA ILE A 505 -3.78 -26.85 13.25
C ILE A 505 -3.54 -28.30 13.69
N ASP A 506 -4.14 -29.27 13.01
CA ASP A 506 -3.96 -30.70 13.34
C ASP A 506 -2.49 -31.13 13.28
N ALA A 507 -1.74 -30.61 12.30
CA ALA A 507 -0.32 -30.89 12.15
C ALA A 507 0.51 -30.31 13.30
N VAL A 508 0.31 -29.03 13.61
CA VAL A 508 1.10 -28.33 14.64
C VAL A 508 0.76 -28.80 16.05
N MET A 509 -0.50 -29.17 16.30
CA MET A 509 -0.91 -29.71 17.60
C MET A 509 -0.28 -31.07 17.86
N ARG A 510 -0.09 -31.88 16.80
CA ARG A 510 0.57 -33.20 16.87
C ARG A 510 2.09 -33.11 16.99
N ALA A 511 2.74 -32.29 16.15
CA ALA A 511 4.20 -32.31 15.99
C ALA A 511 4.92 -31.15 16.70
N GLY A 512 4.18 -30.15 17.23
CA GLY A 512 4.75 -28.94 17.82
C GLY A 512 5.13 -27.86 16.80
N ALA A 513 5.53 -28.25 15.58
CA ALA A 513 5.75 -27.37 14.45
C ALA A 513 5.47 -28.08 13.13
N ALA A 514 5.12 -27.34 12.07
CA ALA A 514 4.88 -27.91 10.75
C ALA A 514 5.00 -26.89 9.62
N TRP A 515 5.47 -27.35 8.47
CA TRP A 515 5.33 -26.66 7.18
C TRP A 515 4.08 -27.14 6.44
N ARG A 516 3.33 -26.22 5.82
CA ARG A 516 2.12 -26.51 5.04
C ARG A 516 2.03 -25.62 3.82
N GLU A 517 1.58 -26.19 2.71
CA GLU A 517 1.31 -25.44 1.49
C GLU A 517 -0.19 -25.17 1.36
N MET A 518 -0.54 -23.93 1.09
CA MET A 518 -1.92 -23.46 0.95
C MET A 518 -2.02 -22.44 -0.19
N TYR A 519 -3.23 -22.22 -0.69
CA TYR A 519 -3.50 -21.03 -1.49
C TYR A 519 -4.09 -19.96 -0.58
N TRP A 520 -3.42 -18.82 -0.51
CA TRP A 520 -3.73 -17.76 0.44
C TRP A 520 -3.55 -16.38 -0.20
N TYR A 521 -4.21 -15.38 0.35
CA TYR A 521 -4.15 -14.00 -0.16
C TYR A 521 -2.85 -13.32 0.29
N LYS A 522 -2.16 -12.61 -0.62
CA LYS A 522 -1.07 -11.70 -0.24
C LYS A 522 -1.66 -10.46 0.47
N PRO A 523 -0.95 -9.81 1.40
CA PRO A 523 -1.40 -8.54 1.97
C PRO A 523 -1.70 -7.52 0.87
N GLY A 524 -2.89 -6.92 0.90
CA GLY A 524 -3.34 -5.96 -0.12
C GLY A 524 -3.83 -6.59 -1.44
N ASP A 525 -3.79 -7.91 -1.58
CA ASP A 525 -4.28 -8.65 -2.76
C ASP A 525 -5.53 -9.46 -2.41
N ASN A 526 -6.46 -9.55 -3.35
CA ASN A 526 -7.68 -10.35 -3.28
C ASN A 526 -7.64 -11.61 -4.16
N THR A 527 -6.49 -11.92 -4.75
CA THR A 527 -6.23 -13.15 -5.51
C THR A 527 -5.38 -14.10 -4.67
N PRO A 528 -5.84 -15.34 -4.42
CA PRO A 528 -5.03 -16.34 -3.74
C PRO A 528 -3.79 -16.72 -4.56
N ALA A 529 -2.63 -16.71 -3.92
CA ALA A 529 -1.38 -17.22 -4.46
C ALA A 529 -0.91 -18.43 -3.64
N ARG A 530 -0.03 -19.25 -4.24
CA ARG A 530 0.56 -20.38 -3.52
C ARG A 530 1.46 -19.84 -2.40
N LYS A 531 1.19 -20.28 -1.17
CA LYS A 531 1.91 -19.90 0.04
C LYS A 531 2.44 -21.13 0.75
N LEU A 532 3.71 -21.08 1.11
CA LEU A 532 4.34 -22.05 1.99
C LEU A 532 4.43 -21.45 3.40
N THR A 533 3.69 -22.04 4.33
CA THR A 533 3.48 -21.53 5.70
C THR A 533 4.16 -22.44 6.72
N TYR A 534 4.92 -21.86 7.63
CA TYR A 534 5.44 -22.54 8.81
C TYR A 534 4.62 -22.12 10.03
N VAL A 535 4.28 -23.09 10.87
CA VAL A 535 3.58 -22.86 12.14
C VAL A 535 4.29 -23.56 13.29
N ARG A 536 4.20 -22.95 14.46
CA ARG A 536 4.72 -23.47 15.73
C ARG A 536 3.67 -23.32 16.83
N LYS A 537 3.52 -24.38 17.63
CA LYS A 537 2.74 -24.36 18.87
C LYS A 537 3.54 -23.66 19.95
N VAL A 538 2.89 -22.76 20.66
CA VAL A 538 3.47 -21.94 21.72
C VAL A 538 2.59 -22.03 22.95
N GLN A 539 3.20 -22.23 24.12
CA GLN A 539 2.50 -22.24 25.40
C GLN A 539 2.87 -20.98 26.18
N ALA A 540 1.90 -20.16 26.55
CA ALA A 540 2.12 -18.99 27.40
C ALA A 540 1.13 -19.03 28.58
N GLY A 541 1.64 -19.42 29.75
CA GLY A 541 0.79 -19.72 30.90
C GLY A 541 -0.20 -20.85 30.60
N PRO A 542 -1.52 -20.67 30.85
CA PRO A 542 -2.54 -21.69 30.55
C PRO A 542 -2.97 -21.73 29.08
N GLU A 543 -2.60 -20.72 28.28
CA GLU A 543 -3.07 -20.60 26.90
C GLU A 543 -2.09 -21.24 25.92
N THR A 544 -2.65 -21.96 24.93
CA THR A 544 -1.92 -22.47 23.78
C THR A 544 -2.21 -21.58 22.58
N PHE A 545 -1.15 -21.16 21.89
CA PHE A 545 -1.20 -20.38 20.66
C PHE A 545 -0.53 -21.16 19.52
N ILE A 546 -0.94 -20.84 18.29
CA ILE A 546 -0.31 -21.31 17.06
C ILE A 546 0.20 -20.07 16.35
N VAL A 547 1.52 -19.93 16.30
CA VAL A 547 2.20 -18.79 15.67
C VAL A 547 2.68 -19.23 14.31
N GLY A 548 2.42 -18.44 13.27
CA GLY A 548 2.83 -18.78 11.92
C GLY A 548 3.25 -17.60 11.08
N SER A 549 3.98 -17.92 10.03
CA SER A 549 4.35 -17.01 8.95
C SER A 549 4.61 -17.82 7.69
N GLY A 550 4.79 -17.18 6.54
CA GLY A 550 5.04 -17.91 5.31
C GLY A 550 5.48 -17.01 4.17
N ILE A 551 5.99 -17.66 3.12
CA ILE A 551 6.44 -17.05 1.88
C ILE A 551 5.49 -17.43 0.76
N TYR A 552 5.25 -16.47 -0.14
CA TYR A 552 4.54 -16.72 -1.38
C TYR A 552 5.54 -17.10 -2.45
N SER A 553 5.14 -18.01 -3.32
CA SER A 553 5.88 -18.27 -4.55
C SER A 553 5.10 -17.70 -5.71
N ASP A 554 5.80 -17.06 -6.64
CA ASP A 554 5.24 -16.63 -7.92
C ASP A 554 4.85 -17.82 -8.82
#